data_AF-A0A6A4GPZ5-F1
#
_entry.id   AF-A0A6A4GPZ5-F1
#
_cell.length_a   1.000
_cell.length_b   1.000
_cell.length_c   1.000
_cell.angle_alpha   90.00
_cell.angle_beta   90.00
_cell.angle_gamma   90.00
#
_symmetry.space_group_name_H-M   'P 1'
#
loop_
_entity.id
_entity.type
_entity.pdbx_description
1 polymer ?
#
loop_
_entity_poly.entity_id
_entity_poly.type
_entity_poly.pdbx_seq_one_letter_code
_entity_poly.pdbx_strand_id
1 'polypeptide(L)'
;MAVMFTHAAGLVHKSICPDNVLLLKPAQPSAVAHELSAFLVGFEAARLRDLSAYSDQLPEADAIGKLYSHPERVIPHENGHVVRFGMRHDMYSLGIVLLELGMWKPIEAIGGDLSKADQAEFNARKLRKRLIDVAEKHLAATAGPKYSDAVLCCLRDATEKGLDDERGMREKFYYRVLQQLKQIVV
;
A
#
# COMPACT_ATOMS: atom_id res chain seq x y z
N MET A 1 -2.02 -2.59 11.82
CA MET A 1 -1.25 -1.83 12.83
C MET A 1 0.22 -1.63 12.44
N ALA A 2 0.90 -2.64 11.88
CA ALA A 2 2.34 -2.57 11.53
C ALA A 2 2.78 -1.30 10.79
N VAL A 3 2.10 -0.93 9.69
CA VAL A 3 2.42 0.28 8.91
C VAL A 3 2.40 1.57 9.75
N MET A 4 1.42 1.71 10.64
CA MET A 4 1.35 2.87 11.55
C MET A 4 2.52 2.89 12.54
N PHE A 5 2.92 1.74 13.07
CA PHE A 5 4.07 1.66 13.98
C PHE A 5 5.39 1.98 13.26
N THR A 6 5.58 1.49 12.03
CA THR A 6 6.74 1.84 11.20
C THR A 6 6.89 3.35 11.06
N HIS A 7 5.81 4.07 10.74
CA HIS A 7 5.84 5.53 10.63
C HIS A 7 5.95 6.25 11.97
N ALA A 8 5.33 5.71 13.03
CA ALA A 8 5.51 6.25 14.38
C ALA A 8 6.97 6.19 14.85
N ALA A 9 7.73 5.19 14.39
CA ALA A 9 9.16 5.04 14.61
C ALA A 9 10.03 5.90 13.67
N GLY A 10 9.44 6.74 12.81
CA GLY A 10 10.17 7.60 11.87
C GLY A 10 10.71 6.87 10.63
N LEU A 11 10.26 5.63 10.39
CA LEU A 11 10.66 4.83 9.23
C LEU A 11 9.62 4.92 8.10
N VAL A 12 10.08 4.67 6.88
CA VAL A 12 9.25 4.40 5.71
C VAL A 12 9.69 3.03 5.17
N HIS A 13 8.74 2.13 4.93
CA HIS A 13 8.99 0.74 4.55
C HIS A 13 9.46 0.60 3.09
N LYS A 14 8.78 1.27 2.16
CA LYS A 14 9.08 1.33 0.71
C LYS A 14 8.85 0.06 -0.10
N SER A 15 8.65 -1.09 0.53
CA SER A 15 8.50 -2.40 -0.13
C SER A 15 7.25 -3.17 0.32
N ILE A 16 6.14 -2.49 0.65
CA ILE A 16 4.92 -3.19 1.07
C ILE A 16 4.30 -3.91 -0.15
N CYS A 17 4.23 -5.23 -0.09
CA CYS A 17 3.60 -6.12 -1.05
C CYS A 17 3.20 -7.43 -0.34
N PRO A 18 2.42 -8.33 -0.97
CA PRO A 18 2.04 -9.60 -0.36
C PRO A 18 3.24 -10.44 0.09
N ASP A 19 4.33 -10.46 -0.66
CA ASP A 19 5.55 -11.22 -0.33
C ASP A 19 6.21 -10.74 0.97
N ASN A 20 5.98 -9.48 1.34
CA ASN A 20 6.49 -8.86 2.57
C ASN A 20 5.46 -8.88 3.72
N VAL A 21 4.40 -9.68 3.61
CA VAL A 21 3.42 -9.90 4.69
C VAL A 21 3.35 -11.38 5.04
N LEU A 22 3.84 -11.74 6.23
CA LEU A 22 3.78 -13.11 6.74
C LEU A 22 2.55 -13.32 7.61
N LEU A 23 1.79 -14.38 7.33
CA LEU A 23 0.68 -14.84 8.18
C LEU A 23 1.16 -16.02 9.02
N LEU A 24 1.24 -15.82 10.34
CA LEU A 24 1.68 -16.84 11.28
C LEU A 24 0.53 -17.27 12.19
N LYS A 25 0.51 -18.56 12.52
CA LYS A 25 -0.37 -19.13 13.54
C LYS A 25 0.27 -18.99 14.92
N PRO A 26 -0.50 -18.79 15.98
CA PRO A 26 0.01 -18.76 17.35
C PRO A 26 0.67 -20.10 17.68
N ALA A 27 1.80 -20.02 18.40
CA ALA A 27 2.60 -21.18 18.77
C ALA A 27 1.88 -22.13 19.74
N GLN A 28 0.92 -21.62 20.50
CA GLN A 28 0.01 -22.42 21.30
C GLN A 28 -1.39 -22.40 20.68
N PRO A 29 -2.08 -23.54 20.63
CA PRO A 29 -3.48 -23.57 20.22
C PRO A 29 -4.30 -22.75 21.23
N SER A 30 -4.74 -21.56 20.84
CA SER A 30 -5.75 -20.85 21.62
C SER A 30 -7.11 -21.51 21.38
N ALA A 31 -8.01 -21.42 22.36
CA ALA A 31 -9.39 -21.92 22.22
C ALA A 31 -10.17 -21.22 21.08
N VAL A 32 -9.62 -20.13 20.54
CA VAL A 32 -10.14 -19.42 19.37
C VAL A 32 -9.42 -19.97 18.15
N ALA A 33 -9.99 -21.02 17.56
CA ALA A 33 -9.61 -21.44 16.22
C ALA A 33 -9.66 -20.19 15.31
N HIS A 34 -8.59 -19.96 14.52
CA HIS A 34 -8.47 -18.92 13.49
C HIS A 34 -7.81 -17.57 13.84
N GLU A 35 -7.06 -17.43 14.93
CA GLU A 35 -6.27 -16.21 15.13
C GLU A 35 -4.99 -16.22 14.27
N LEU A 36 -5.06 -15.75 13.02
CA LEU A 36 -3.87 -15.49 12.20
C LEU A 36 -3.29 -14.12 12.56
N SER A 37 -1.99 -14.06 12.83
CA SER A 37 -1.26 -12.81 13.05
C SER A 37 -0.49 -12.44 11.79
N ALA A 38 -0.67 -11.20 11.33
CA ALA A 38 0.04 -10.66 10.17
C ALA A 38 1.27 -9.85 10.62
N PHE A 39 2.43 -10.18 10.05
CA PHE A 39 3.71 -9.53 10.30
C PHE A 39 4.22 -8.88 9.02
N LEU A 40 4.62 -7.61 9.12
CA LEU A 40 5.31 -6.92 8.05
C LEU A 40 6.81 -7.26 8.13
N VAL A 41 7.39 -7.71 7.01
CA VAL A 41 8.82 -8.05 6.87
C VAL A 41 9.41 -7.31 5.67
N GLY A 42 10.69 -7.52 5.34
CA GLY A 42 11.30 -6.88 4.17
C GLY A 42 11.79 -5.44 4.42
N PHE A 43 12.22 -5.15 5.66
CA PHE A 43 12.74 -3.83 6.08
C PHE A 43 14.12 -3.49 5.48
N GLU A 44 14.65 -4.29 4.56
CA GLU A 44 15.94 -4.04 3.88
C GLU A 44 15.94 -2.71 3.11
N ALA A 45 14.79 -2.33 2.55
CA ALA A 45 14.57 -1.06 1.88
C ALA A 45 14.12 0.07 2.83
N ALA A 46 13.80 -0.26 4.09
CA ALA A 46 13.26 0.71 5.04
C ALA A 46 14.33 1.74 5.43
N ARG A 47 13.96 3.01 5.50
CA ARG A 47 14.91 4.10 5.82
C ARG A 47 14.28 5.10 6.76
N LEU A 48 15.12 5.73 7.59
CA LEU A 48 14.76 6.90 8.38
C LEU A 48 14.35 8.03 7.45
N ARG A 49 13.22 8.66 7.78
CA ARG A 49 12.60 9.66 6.93
C ARG A 49 13.55 10.82 6.63
N ASP A 50 14.27 11.34 7.61
CA ASP A 50 15.11 12.54 7.49
C ASP A 50 16.44 12.30 6.79
N LEU A 51 16.87 11.04 6.69
CA LEU A 51 18.06 10.64 5.94
C LEU A 51 17.72 10.16 4.53
N SER A 52 16.44 9.92 4.22
CA SER A 52 15.98 9.38 2.93
C SER A 52 16.09 10.34 1.74
N ALA A 53 16.47 11.61 1.96
CA ALA A 53 16.77 12.57 0.91
C ALA A 53 18.03 12.22 0.11
N TYR A 54 18.90 11.35 0.64
CA TYR A 54 20.22 11.02 0.06
C TYR A 54 20.25 9.74 -0.78
N SER A 55 19.12 9.06 -1.03
CA SER A 55 19.09 7.97 -2.01
C SER A 55 18.62 8.51 -3.36
N ASP A 56 19.53 9.13 -4.10
CA ASP A 56 19.37 9.64 -5.47
C ASP A 56 19.09 8.56 -6.52
N GLN A 57 18.99 7.30 -6.10
CA GLN A 57 18.68 6.18 -6.98
C GLN A 57 17.21 5.81 -6.78
N LEU A 58 16.43 5.84 -7.86
CA LEU A 58 15.24 5.00 -7.94
C LEU A 58 15.74 3.60 -7.54
N PRO A 59 15.21 2.97 -6.48
CA PRO A 59 15.40 1.54 -6.35
C PRO A 59 14.97 0.95 -7.69
N GLU A 60 15.79 0.10 -8.30
CA GLU A 60 15.32 -0.82 -9.32
C GLU A 60 14.27 -1.69 -8.65
N ALA A 61 13.06 -1.14 -8.54
CA ALA A 61 11.89 -1.90 -8.16
C ALA A 61 11.77 -2.96 -9.26
N ASP A 62 11.86 -4.21 -8.83
CA ASP A 62 11.48 -5.34 -9.63
C ASP A 62 10.05 -5.16 -10.19
N ALA A 63 9.69 -5.98 -11.17
CA ALA A 63 8.39 -5.89 -11.83
C ALA A 63 7.23 -5.86 -10.82
N ILE A 64 7.34 -6.68 -9.78
CA ILE A 64 6.39 -6.78 -8.67
C ILE A 64 6.38 -5.46 -7.88
N GLY A 65 7.53 -4.98 -7.41
CA GLY A 65 7.63 -3.72 -6.68
C GLY A 65 7.03 -2.53 -7.43
N LYS A 66 7.12 -2.49 -8.77
CA LYS A 66 6.48 -1.44 -9.60
C LYS A 66 4.96 -1.50 -9.54
N LEU A 67 4.34 -2.68 -9.41
CA LEU A 67 2.89 -2.84 -9.33
C LEU A 67 2.32 -2.30 -8.02
N TYR A 68 3.06 -2.47 -6.93
CA TYR A 68 2.66 -1.99 -5.60
C TYR A 68 3.13 -0.55 -5.33
N SER A 69 3.91 0.05 -6.22
CA SER A 69 4.48 1.38 -6.02
C SER A 69 3.55 2.50 -6.48
N HIS A 70 3.58 3.60 -5.72
CA HIS A 70 2.88 4.82 -6.09
C HIS A 70 3.34 5.34 -7.47
N PRO A 71 2.45 5.88 -8.34
CA PRO A 71 2.83 6.31 -9.69
C PRO A 71 3.95 7.35 -9.76
N GLU A 72 4.08 8.24 -8.77
CA GLU A 72 5.19 9.22 -8.69
C GLU A 72 6.56 8.60 -8.45
N ARG A 73 6.61 7.32 -8.04
CA ARG A 73 7.86 6.58 -7.79
C ARG A 73 8.34 5.79 -9.00
N VAL A 74 7.42 5.48 -9.92
CA VAL A 74 7.71 4.68 -11.12
C VAL A 74 7.96 5.56 -12.33
N ILE A 75 7.42 6.79 -12.32
CA ILE A 75 7.58 7.73 -13.43
C ILE A 75 8.68 8.74 -13.08
N PRO A 76 9.75 8.86 -13.90
CA PRO A 76 10.73 9.93 -13.74
C PRO A 76 10.02 11.28 -13.82
N HIS A 77 10.24 12.16 -12.83
CA HIS A 77 9.79 13.53 -12.98
C HIS A 77 10.64 14.23 -14.05
N GLU A 78 10.00 15.07 -14.86
CA GLU A 78 10.62 15.79 -16.00
C GLU A 78 11.82 16.67 -15.59
N ASN A 79 11.96 16.98 -14.30
CA ASN A 79 13.04 17.76 -13.72
C ASN A 79 14.16 16.90 -13.08
N GLY A 80 14.10 15.57 -13.17
CA GLY A 80 15.09 14.67 -12.56
C GLY A 80 15.01 14.56 -11.04
N HIS A 81 14.04 15.22 -10.39
CA HIS A 81 13.88 15.17 -8.94
C HIS A 81 13.07 13.94 -8.52
N VAL A 82 13.68 13.08 -7.72
CA VAL A 82 13.03 11.92 -7.12
C VAL A 82 12.20 12.38 -5.92
N VAL A 83 10.88 12.15 -5.94
CA VAL A 83 10.01 12.59 -4.83
C VAL A 83 10.34 11.83 -3.55
N ARG A 84 10.51 12.55 -2.43
CA ARG A 84 10.82 11.97 -1.11
C ARG A 84 9.79 10.90 -0.73
N PHE A 85 10.28 9.72 -0.37
CA PHE A 85 9.45 8.65 0.18
C PHE A 85 8.84 9.09 1.52
N GLY A 86 7.59 8.71 1.73
CA GLY A 86 6.80 9.13 2.88
C GLY A 86 5.60 8.22 3.06
N MET A 87 4.86 8.42 4.15
CA MET A 87 3.75 7.55 4.56
C MET A 87 2.71 7.32 3.47
N ARG A 88 2.44 8.31 2.63
CA ARG A 88 1.51 8.17 1.51
C ARG A 88 1.89 7.03 0.55
N HIS A 89 3.18 6.79 0.33
CA HIS A 89 3.66 5.73 -0.55
C HIS A 89 3.37 4.35 0.03
N ASP A 90 3.69 4.15 1.31
CA ASP A 90 3.39 2.92 2.03
C ASP A 90 1.87 2.69 2.17
N MET A 91 1.09 3.76 2.37
CA MET A 91 -0.37 3.71 2.36
C MET A 91 -0.91 3.24 1.01
N TYR A 92 -0.39 3.76 -0.10
CA TYR A 92 -0.80 3.34 -1.43
C TYR A 92 -0.55 1.85 -1.66
N SER A 93 0.67 1.39 -1.35
CA SER A 93 1.05 -0.02 -1.45
C SER A 93 0.16 -0.93 -0.59
N LEU A 94 -0.14 -0.51 0.65
CA LEU A 94 -1.09 -1.22 1.51
C LEU A 94 -2.50 -1.25 0.90
N GLY A 95 -2.95 -0.17 0.27
CA GLY A 95 -4.25 -0.13 -0.42
C GLY A 95 -4.36 -1.17 -1.52
N ILE A 96 -3.27 -1.44 -2.25
CA ILE A 96 -3.22 -2.48 -3.27
C ILE A 96 -3.32 -3.87 -2.63
N VAL A 97 -2.54 -4.15 -1.59
CA VAL A 97 -2.59 -5.44 -0.86
C VAL A 97 -4.01 -5.70 -0.31
N LEU A 98 -4.65 -4.68 0.27
CA LEU A 98 -6.03 -4.79 0.74
C LEU A 98 -7.03 -4.99 -0.41
N LEU A 99 -6.82 -4.35 -1.57
CA LEU A 99 -7.67 -4.58 -2.74
C LEU A 99 -7.60 -6.04 -3.20
N GLU A 100 -6.40 -6.63 -3.27
CA GLU A 100 -6.23 -8.04 -3.63
C GLU A 100 -6.96 -8.97 -2.66
N LEU A 101 -6.83 -8.71 -1.36
CA LEU A 101 -7.53 -9.48 -0.32
C LEU A 101 -9.05 -9.35 -0.44
N GLY A 102 -9.57 -8.14 -0.63
CA GLY A 102 -11.01 -7.91 -0.73
C GLY A 102 -11.63 -8.40 -2.04
N MET A 103 -10.85 -8.48 -3.12
CA MET A 103 -11.29 -9.06 -4.40
C MET A 103 -11.00 -10.56 -4.52
N TRP A 104 -10.19 -11.10 -3.59
CA TRP A 104 -9.63 -12.45 -3.61
C TRP A 104 -8.98 -12.82 -4.96
N LYS A 105 -8.26 -11.85 -5.54
CA LYS A 105 -7.61 -11.95 -6.85
C LYS A 105 -6.25 -11.25 -6.82
N PRO A 106 -5.23 -11.82 -7.47
CA PRO A 106 -3.93 -11.17 -7.57
C PRO A 106 -4.03 -9.90 -8.43
N ILE A 107 -3.11 -8.97 -8.21
CA ILE A 107 -3.11 -7.65 -8.85
C ILE A 107 -3.03 -7.74 -10.37
N GLU A 108 -2.40 -8.78 -10.90
CA GLU A 108 -2.30 -9.06 -12.33
C GLU A 108 -3.66 -9.38 -12.93
N ALA A 109 -4.51 -10.10 -12.20
CA ALA A 109 -5.87 -10.39 -12.63
C ALA A 109 -6.80 -9.15 -12.56
N ILE A 110 -6.55 -8.25 -11.61
CA ILE A 110 -7.32 -7.01 -11.44
C ILE A 110 -6.91 -5.96 -12.50
N GLY A 111 -5.59 -5.80 -12.68
CA GLY A 111 -4.97 -4.87 -13.61
C GLY A 111 -5.03 -5.32 -15.07
N GLY A 112 -5.09 -6.63 -15.33
CA GLY A 112 -5.06 -7.19 -16.67
C GLY A 112 -3.79 -6.76 -17.42
N ASP A 113 -3.93 -6.33 -18.67
CA ASP A 113 -2.79 -5.86 -19.48
C ASP A 113 -2.02 -4.68 -18.86
N LEU A 114 -2.66 -3.88 -18.01
CA LEU A 114 -2.01 -2.74 -17.33
C LEU A 114 -1.04 -3.17 -16.22
N SER A 115 -1.05 -4.45 -15.83
CA SER A 115 -0.14 -5.01 -14.81
C SER A 115 1.15 -5.58 -15.40
N LYS A 116 1.39 -5.45 -16.70
CA LYS A 116 2.61 -5.92 -17.36
C LYS A 116 3.77 -4.95 -17.11
N ALA A 117 4.31 -4.97 -15.90
CA ALA A 117 5.34 -4.03 -15.41
C ALA A 117 6.73 -4.18 -16.06
N ASP A 118 6.95 -5.29 -16.78
CA ASP A 118 8.17 -5.54 -17.58
C ASP A 118 8.17 -4.81 -18.92
N GLN A 119 7.04 -4.25 -19.34
CA GLN A 119 6.95 -3.53 -20.61
C GLN A 119 7.51 -2.11 -20.49
N ALA A 120 8.24 -1.68 -21.51
CA ALA A 120 8.81 -0.33 -21.60
C ALA A 120 7.76 0.80 -21.47
N GLU A 121 6.49 0.51 -21.75
CA GLU A 121 5.36 1.43 -21.67
C GLU A 121 4.50 1.28 -20.40
N PHE A 122 5.00 0.62 -19.34
CA PHE A 122 4.25 0.45 -18.09
C PHE A 122 3.69 1.78 -17.58
N ASN A 123 2.37 1.88 -17.53
CA ASN A 123 1.68 3.12 -17.20
C ASN A 123 1.04 3.01 -15.82
N ALA A 124 1.82 3.32 -14.79
CA ALA A 124 1.39 3.29 -13.39
C ALA A 124 0.13 4.14 -13.13
N ARG A 125 -0.06 5.26 -13.85
CA ARG A 125 -1.26 6.10 -13.71
C ARG A 125 -2.51 5.41 -14.24
N LYS A 126 -2.42 4.74 -15.39
CA LYS A 126 -3.53 3.95 -15.96
C LYS A 126 -3.86 2.77 -15.07
N LEU A 127 -2.85 2.03 -14.59
CA LEU A 127 -3.05 0.93 -13.63
C LEU A 127 -3.78 1.45 -12.40
N ARG A 128 -3.28 2.50 -11.75
CA ARG A 128 -3.95 3.12 -10.60
C ARG A 128 -5.42 3.44 -10.86
N LYS A 129 -5.72 4.10 -12.00
CA LYS A 129 -7.09 4.46 -12.36
C LYS A 129 -7.98 3.20 -12.44
N ARG A 130 -7.45 2.12 -13.02
CA ARG A 130 -8.14 0.83 -13.09
C ARG A 130 -8.39 0.23 -11.71
N LEU A 131 -7.40 0.25 -10.82
CA LEU A 131 -7.54 -0.29 -9.46
C LEU A 131 -8.62 0.44 -8.65
N ILE A 132 -8.64 1.78 -8.76
CA ILE A 132 -9.65 2.61 -8.11
C ILE A 132 -11.04 2.31 -8.69
N ASP A 133 -11.17 2.21 -10.01
CA ASP A 133 -12.44 1.89 -10.69
C ASP A 133 -12.99 0.52 -10.24
N VAL A 134 -12.13 -0.49 -10.12
CA VAL A 134 -12.51 -1.82 -9.60
C VAL A 134 -12.95 -1.73 -8.14
N ALA A 135 -12.18 -1.02 -7.30
CA ALA A 135 -12.51 -0.84 -5.89
C ALA A 135 -13.88 -0.16 -5.72
N GLU A 136 -14.15 0.92 -6.45
CA GLU A 136 -15.43 1.64 -6.41
C GLU A 136 -16.62 0.77 -6.83
N LYS A 137 -16.47 -0.01 -7.90
CA LYS A 137 -17.58 -0.76 -8.49
C LYS A 137 -17.90 -2.07 -7.80
N HIS A 138 -16.89 -2.72 -7.23
CA HIS A 138 -17.01 -4.13 -6.84
C HIS A 138 -16.67 -4.40 -5.38
N LEU A 139 -15.73 -3.65 -4.79
CA LEU A 139 -15.17 -4.01 -3.49
C LEU A 139 -16.20 -3.91 -2.36
N ALA A 140 -17.09 -2.91 -2.40
CA ALA A 140 -18.16 -2.79 -1.42
C ALA A 140 -19.13 -3.98 -1.44
N ALA A 141 -19.38 -4.56 -2.62
CA ALA A 141 -20.24 -5.73 -2.77
C ALA A 141 -19.56 -7.02 -2.28
N THR A 142 -18.22 -7.10 -2.38
CA THR A 142 -17.46 -8.31 -2.02
C THR A 142 -16.99 -8.30 -0.56
N ALA A 143 -16.45 -7.18 -0.08
CA ALA A 143 -15.82 -7.06 1.25
C ALA A 143 -16.54 -6.09 2.19
N GLY A 144 -17.64 -5.46 1.73
CA GLY A 144 -18.43 -4.52 2.49
C GLY A 144 -17.98 -3.06 2.37
N PRO A 145 -18.86 -2.10 2.68
CA PRO A 145 -18.63 -0.67 2.44
C PRO A 145 -17.47 -0.12 3.28
N LYS A 146 -17.36 -0.49 4.56
CA LYS A 146 -16.26 -0.03 5.43
C LYS A 146 -14.88 -0.47 4.94
N TYR A 147 -14.78 -1.69 4.43
CA TYR A 147 -13.55 -2.19 3.83
C TYR A 147 -13.21 -1.41 2.56
N SER A 148 -14.21 -1.24 1.70
CA SER A 148 -14.07 -0.48 0.45
C SER A 148 -13.60 0.96 0.70
N ASP A 149 -14.19 1.64 1.68
CA ASP A 149 -13.82 3.02 2.03
C ASP A 149 -12.38 3.11 2.53
N ALA A 150 -11.94 2.15 3.35
CA ALA A 150 -10.56 2.08 3.83
C ALA A 150 -9.56 1.88 2.69
N VAL A 151 -9.87 0.98 1.74
CA VAL A 151 -9.04 0.75 0.55
C VAL A 151 -9.00 1.97 -0.37
N LEU A 152 -10.14 2.59 -0.64
CA LEU A 152 -10.23 3.78 -1.47
C LEU A 152 -9.49 4.97 -0.84
N CYS A 153 -9.54 5.12 0.48
CA CYS A 153 -8.75 6.10 1.20
C CYS A 153 -7.25 5.90 0.95
N CYS A 154 -6.75 4.66 1.06
CA CYS A 154 -5.35 4.34 0.76
C CYS A 154 -4.97 4.62 -0.71
N LEU A 155 -5.83 4.30 -1.69
CA LEU A 155 -5.50 4.43 -3.12
C LEU A 155 -5.68 5.86 -3.68
N ARG A 156 -6.63 6.64 -3.14
CA ARG A 156 -6.92 8.01 -3.59
C ARG A 156 -6.09 9.02 -2.83
N ASP A 157 -6.16 8.98 -1.51
CA ASP A 157 -5.69 10.06 -0.64
C ASP A 157 -4.17 10.05 -0.49
N ALA A 158 -3.53 8.91 -0.77
CA ALA A 158 -2.08 8.82 -0.91
C ALA A 158 -1.51 9.70 -2.05
N THR A 159 -2.36 10.26 -2.90
CA THR A 159 -1.97 10.96 -4.14
C THR A 159 -2.40 12.43 -4.16
N GLU A 160 -3.11 12.90 -3.13
CA GLU A 160 -3.55 14.30 -3.03
C GLU A 160 -2.34 15.20 -2.76
N LYS A 161 -2.12 16.18 -3.65
CA LYS A 161 -1.04 17.16 -3.52
C LYS A 161 -1.28 18.05 -2.29
N GLY A 162 -0.25 18.28 -1.49
CA GLY A 162 -0.31 19.13 -0.29
C GLY A 162 -0.48 18.39 1.05
N LEU A 163 -0.58 17.06 1.03
CA LEU A 163 -0.57 16.21 2.22
C LEU A 163 0.86 15.82 2.64
N ASP A 164 1.79 16.78 2.64
CA ASP A 164 3.15 16.55 3.16
C ASP A 164 3.20 16.61 4.70
N ASP A 165 2.10 17.01 5.36
CA ASP A 165 1.96 16.89 6.81
C ASP A 165 1.73 15.43 7.22
N GLU A 166 2.79 14.81 7.71
CA GLU A 166 2.80 13.45 8.19
C GLU A 166 1.88 13.23 9.40
N ARG A 167 1.71 14.25 10.26
CA ARG A 167 0.81 14.13 11.41
C ARG A 167 -0.63 13.98 10.91
N GLY A 168 -1.07 14.84 10.01
CA GLY A 168 -2.37 14.73 9.35
C GLY A 168 -2.55 13.41 8.61
N MET A 169 -1.52 12.90 7.92
CA MET A 169 -1.59 11.61 7.24
C MET A 169 -1.73 10.43 8.20
N ARG A 170 -1.00 10.44 9.33
CA ARG A 170 -1.12 9.41 10.37
C ARG A 170 -2.50 9.41 11.01
N GLU A 171 -3.03 10.59 11.28
CA GLU A 171 -4.36 10.78 11.84
C GLU A 171 -5.44 10.29 10.87
N LYS A 172 -5.35 10.70 9.60
CA LYS A 172 -6.24 10.23 8.53
C LYS A 172 -6.19 8.71 8.39
N PHE A 173 -4.99 8.12 8.36
CA PHE A 173 -4.82 6.67 8.30
C PHE A 173 -5.41 5.96 9.52
N TYR A 174 -5.26 6.51 10.72
CA TYR A 174 -5.87 5.96 11.92
C TYR A 174 -7.40 5.89 11.82
N TYR A 175 -8.05 7.02 11.55
CA TYR A 175 -9.51 7.13 11.60
C TYR A 175 -10.19 6.52 10.37
N ARG A 176 -9.64 6.72 9.17
CA ARG A 176 -10.26 6.32 7.90
C ARG A 176 -9.90 4.91 7.47
N VAL A 177 -8.78 4.36 7.94
CA VAL A 177 -8.33 3.02 7.56
C VAL A 177 -8.37 2.08 8.75
N LEU A 178 -7.53 2.30 9.77
CA LEU A 178 -7.40 1.33 10.86
C LEU A 178 -8.68 1.16 11.69
N GLN A 179 -9.34 2.26 12.04
CA GLN A 179 -10.57 2.20 12.82
C GLN A 179 -11.71 1.56 12.04
N GLN A 180 -11.82 1.83 10.73
CA GLN A 180 -12.82 1.21 9.87
C GLN A 180 -12.62 -0.31 9.80
N LEU A 181 -11.39 -0.76 9.57
CA LEU A 181 -11.06 -2.19 9.50
C LEU A 181 -11.29 -2.90 10.85
N LYS A 182 -10.98 -2.25 11.99
CA LYS A 182 -11.24 -2.81 13.33
C LYS A 182 -12.72 -3.02 13.65
N GLN A 183 -13.61 -2.29 12.99
CA GLN A 183 -15.05 -2.40 13.18
C GLN A 183 -15.70 -3.48 12.31
N ILE A 184 -14.94 -4.11 11.42
CA ILE A 184 -15.41 -5.25 10.64
C ILE A 184 -15.33 -6.46 11.57
N VAL A 185 -16.47 -6.85 12.12
CA VAL A 185 -16.61 -8.09 12.89
C VAL A 185 -16.82 -9.22 11.91
N VAL A 186 -15.95 -10.23 11.97
CA VAL A 186 -16.09 -11.52 11.26
C VAL A 186 -16.75 -12.51 12.21
#